data_AF-A0A7C5CHS0-F1
#
_entry.id   AF-A0A7C5CHS0-F1
#
_cell.length_a   1.000
_cell.length_b   1.000
_cell.length_c   1.000
_cell.angle_alpha   90.00
_cell.angle_beta   90.00
_cell.angle_gamma   90.00
#
_symmetry.space_group_name_H-M   'P 1'
#
loop_
_entity.id
_entity.type
_entity.pdbx_description
1 polymer ?
#
loop_
_entity_poly.entity_id
_entity_poly.type
_entity_poly.pdbx_seq_one_letter_code
_entity_poly.pdbx_strand_id
1 'polypeptide(L)'
;MNQLKATIRQIENIDNLNLLTLSCGKQHIRILTLELNPNLKVGSVVTLSVKSTDIAIAKNCNGILSYTNQLKAKITHLNNGKLLSSVRVDIEGFGLESIIMLDSSLKMGLRVS
;
A
#
# COMPACT_ATOMS: atom_id res chain seq x y z
N MET A 1 5.85 -8.15 7.30
CA MET A 1 6.04 -7.88 5.85
C MET A 1 4.70 -8.09 5.19
N ASN A 2 4.20 -7.11 4.46
CA ASN A 2 2.91 -7.20 3.79
C ASN A 2 3.08 -7.69 2.36
N GLN A 3 2.07 -8.40 1.86
CA GLN A 3 2.04 -8.89 0.49
C GLN A 3 0.70 -8.58 -0.15
N LEU A 4 0.75 -8.20 -1.43
CA LEU A 4 -0.43 -7.86 -2.21
C LEU A 4 -0.29 -8.45 -3.61
N LYS A 5 -1.30 -9.18 -4.08
CA LYS A 5 -1.34 -9.61 -5.49
C LYS A 5 -1.85 -8.46 -6.35
N ALA A 6 -1.16 -8.20 -7.44
CA ALA A 6 -1.55 -7.18 -8.40
C ALA A 6 -1.29 -7.65 -9.83
N THR A 7 -2.07 -7.14 -10.77
CA THR A 7 -1.89 -7.42 -12.20
C THR A 7 -1.25 -6.22 -12.87
N ILE A 8 -0.18 -6.43 -13.64
CA ILE A 8 0.45 -5.37 -14.43
C ILE A 8 -0.52 -4.91 -15.52
N ARG A 9 -0.83 -3.62 -15.54
CA ARG A 9 -1.71 -2.99 -16.54
C ARG A 9 -0.94 -2.19 -17.57
N GLN A 10 0.16 -1.58 -17.17
CA GLN A 10 1.02 -0.78 -18.04
C GLN A 10 2.46 -0.86 -17.56
N ILE A 11 3.39 -0.84 -18.52
CA ILE A 11 4.82 -0.74 -18.30
C ILE A 11 5.31 0.40 -19.17
N GLU A 12 5.97 1.38 -18.57
CA GLU A 12 6.62 2.50 -19.25
C GLU A 12 8.11 2.45 -18.95
N ASN A 13 8.94 2.40 -19.99
CA ASN A 13 10.39 2.42 -19.85
C ASN A 13 10.88 3.83 -20.19
N ILE A 14 11.52 4.48 -19.23
CA ILE A 14 12.03 5.84 -19.32
C ILE A 14 13.49 5.80 -18.88
N ASP A 15 14.41 5.94 -19.83
CA ASP A 15 15.85 5.74 -19.63
C ASP A 15 16.14 4.37 -18.97
N ASN A 16 16.71 4.38 -17.75
CA ASN A 16 17.03 3.19 -16.97
C ASN A 16 15.96 2.85 -15.91
N LEU A 17 14.78 3.44 -16.02
CA LEU A 17 13.68 3.25 -15.07
C LEU A 17 12.48 2.62 -15.75
N ASN A 18 11.85 1.70 -15.02
CA ASN A 18 10.63 1.05 -15.42
C ASN A 18 9.54 1.51 -14.46
N LEU A 19 8.57 2.25 -14.98
CA LEU A 19 7.36 2.64 -14.26
C LEU A 19 6.25 1.64 -14.59
N LEU A 20 5.79 0.93 -13.56
CA LEU A 20 4.73 -0.06 -13.66
C LEU A 20 3.46 0.51 -13.05
N THR A 21 2.36 0.43 -13.79
CA THR A 21 1.02 0.62 -13.24
C THR A 21 0.36 -0.74 -13.08
N LEU A 22 -0.05 -1.06 -11.86
CA LEU A 22 -0.67 -2.32 -11.48
C LEU A 22 -2.08 -2.09 -10.95
N SER A 23 -2.96 -3.08 -11.10
CA SER A 23 -4.27 -3.09 -10.45
C SER A 23 -4.32 -4.11 -9.34
N CYS A 24 -4.82 -3.70 -8.18
CA CYS A 24 -5.25 -4.59 -7.10
C CYS A 24 -6.75 -4.37 -6.89
N GLY A 25 -7.57 -5.31 -7.37
CA GLY A 25 -9.00 -5.09 -7.51
C GLY A 25 -9.29 -3.88 -8.43
N LYS A 26 -10.04 -2.90 -7.92
CA LYS A 26 -10.38 -1.64 -8.61
C LYS A 26 -9.40 -0.51 -8.32
N GLN A 27 -8.44 -0.72 -7.43
CA GLN A 27 -7.43 0.29 -7.09
C GLN A 27 -6.14 0.10 -7.86
N HIS A 28 -5.41 1.19 -8.03
CA HIS A 28 -4.17 1.23 -8.81
C HIS A 28 -2.97 1.49 -7.93
N ILE A 29 -1.86 0.85 -8.29
CA ILE A 29 -0.56 1.02 -7.63
C ILE A 29 0.45 1.33 -8.71
N ARG A 30 1.31 2.32 -8.46
CA ARG A 30 2.44 2.66 -9.32
C ARG A 30 3.74 2.32 -8.60
N ILE A 31 4.63 1.66 -9.32
CA ILE A 31 5.95 1.25 -8.82
C ILE A 31 7.00 1.70 -9.82
N LEU A 32 8.11 2.18 -9.29
CA LEU A 32 9.31 2.47 -10.06
C LEU A 32 10.36 1.42 -9.72
N THR A 33 10.99 0.84 -10.74
CA THR A 33 12.10 -0.11 -10.57
C THR A 33 13.20 0.16 -11.58
N LEU A 34 14.45 -0.05 -11.18
CA LEU A 34 15.62 0.05 -12.07
C LEU A 34 15.69 -1.17 -13.01
N GLU A 35 15.37 -2.34 -12.48
CA GLU A 35 15.40 -3.59 -13.22
C GLU A 35 14.02 -4.21 -13.26
N LEU A 36 13.62 -4.67 -14.44
CA LEU A 36 12.40 -5.40 -14.65
C LEU A 36 12.74 -6.81 -15.13
N ASN A 37 12.18 -7.82 -14.48
CA ASN A 37 12.31 -9.19 -14.95
C ASN A 37 11.75 -9.28 -16.39
N PRO A 38 12.53 -9.75 -17.38
CA PRO A 38 12.14 -9.72 -18.79
C PRO A 38 10.91 -10.57 -19.11
N ASN A 39 10.52 -11.48 -18.22
CA ASN A 39 9.31 -12.30 -18.36
C ASN A 39 8.03 -11.58 -17.90
N LEU A 40 8.13 -10.41 -17.25
CA LEU A 40 6.99 -9.63 -16.83
C LEU A 40 6.45 -8.81 -18.01
N LYS A 41 5.14 -8.95 -18.24
CA LYS A 41 4.42 -8.26 -19.30
C LYS A 41 3.08 -7.75 -18.78
N VAL A 42 2.42 -6.91 -19.57
CA VAL A 42 1.03 -6.54 -19.28
C VAL A 42 0.17 -7.81 -19.18
N GLY A 43 -0.64 -7.88 -18.12
CA GLY A 43 -1.42 -9.06 -17.75
C GLY A 43 -0.72 -10.01 -16.78
N SER A 44 0.58 -9.89 -16.55
CA SER A 44 1.28 -10.70 -15.53
C SER A 44 0.74 -10.38 -14.13
N VAL A 45 0.48 -11.42 -13.35
CA VAL A 45 0.14 -11.32 -11.93
C VAL A 45 1.43 -11.41 -11.12
N VAL A 46 1.66 -10.43 -10.25
CA VAL A 46 2.83 -10.33 -9.40
C VAL A 46 2.43 -10.17 -7.93
N THR A 47 3.34 -10.55 -7.03
CA THR A 47 3.22 -10.27 -5.60
C THR A 47 4.08 -9.08 -5.25
N LEU A 48 3.46 -8.00 -4.82
CA LEU A 48 4.12 -6.83 -4.27
C LEU A 48 4.41 -7.06 -2.79
N SER A 49 5.54 -6.57 -2.30
CA SER A 49 5.90 -6.62 -0.89
C SER A 49 6.21 -5.23 -0.36
N VAL A 50 5.75 -4.92 0.85
CA VAL A 50 6.01 -3.65 1.53
C VAL A 50 6.14 -3.87 3.03
N LYS A 51 7.06 -3.16 3.69
CA LYS A 51 7.21 -3.27 5.15
C LYS A 51 6.04 -2.57 5.84
N SER A 52 5.63 -3.09 6.99
CA SER A 52 4.53 -2.50 7.76
C SER A 52 4.83 -1.07 8.22
N THR A 53 6.11 -0.72 8.39
CA THR A 53 6.60 0.62 8.74
C THR A 53 6.58 1.60 7.56
N ASP A 54 6.47 1.11 6.32
CA ASP A 54 6.45 1.95 5.11
C ASP A 54 5.00 2.26 4.68
N ILE A 55 4.01 1.74 5.40
CA ILE A 55 2.60 2.02 5.20
C ILE A 55 2.16 3.09 6.20
N ALA A 56 1.79 4.27 5.71
CA ALA A 56 1.15 5.30 6.51
C ALA A 56 -0.38 5.15 6.49
N ILE A 57 -1.04 5.55 7.59
CA ILE A 57 -2.50 5.61 7.67
C ILE A 57 -2.91 7.08 7.57
N ALA A 58 -3.90 7.35 6.72
CA ALA A 58 -4.55 8.66 6.63
C ALA A 58 -6.06 8.50 6.83
N LYS A 59 -6.66 9.38 7.64
CA LYS A 59 -8.10 9.44 7.90
C LYS A 59 -8.57 10.86 7.60
N ASN A 60 -9.64 11.01 6.83
CA ASN A 60 -10.15 12.31 6.39
C ASN A 60 -9.06 13.19 5.76
N CYS A 61 -8.17 12.57 4.97
CA CYS A 61 -7.03 13.25 4.39
C CYS A 61 -7.49 14.39 3.48
N ASN A 62 -7.01 15.60 3.77
CA ASN A 62 -7.19 16.80 2.98
C ASN A 62 -5.81 17.34 2.52
N GLY A 63 -5.80 18.12 1.43
CA GLY A 63 -4.57 18.66 0.86
C GLY A 63 -3.86 17.71 -0.12
N ILE A 64 -2.60 18.04 -0.43
CA ILE A 64 -1.77 17.34 -1.42
C ILE A 64 -0.73 16.49 -0.69
N LEU A 65 -0.66 15.21 -1.02
CA LEU A 65 0.37 14.29 -0.53
C LEU A 65 1.31 13.90 -1.67
N SER A 66 2.61 13.78 -1.37
CA SER A 66 3.60 13.23 -2.30
C SER A 66 3.54 11.69 -2.41
N TYR A 67 2.70 11.03 -1.61
CA TYR A 67 2.48 9.59 -1.70
C TYR A 67 1.73 9.24 -2.99
N THR A 68 2.43 8.62 -3.94
CA THR A 68 1.85 8.18 -5.22
C THR A 68 0.76 7.11 -5.03
N ASN A 69 0.94 6.24 -4.04
CA ASN A 69 0.03 5.13 -3.78
C ASN A 69 -0.85 5.47 -2.57
N GLN A 70 -2.11 5.76 -2.83
CA GLN A 70 -3.10 6.08 -1.81
C GLN A 70 -4.30 5.14 -1.97
N LEU A 71 -4.31 4.09 -1.16
CA LEU A 71 -5.32 3.04 -1.24
C LEU A 71 -6.40 3.26 -0.18
N LYS A 72 -7.66 3.23 -0.61
CA LYS A 72 -8.83 3.13 0.26
C LYS A 72 -8.83 1.74 0.90
N ALA A 73 -8.96 1.74 2.21
CA ALA A 73 -8.91 0.53 3.02
C ALA A 73 -9.89 0.63 4.18
N LYS A 74 -10.31 -0.54 4.68
CA LYS A 74 -11.14 -0.67 5.89
C LYS A 74 -10.29 -1.18 7.03
N ILE A 75 -10.35 -0.55 8.20
CA ILE A 75 -9.62 -1.07 9.38
C ILE A 75 -10.36 -2.32 9.88
N THR A 76 -9.68 -3.47 9.86
CA THR A 76 -10.22 -4.74 10.34
C THR A 76 -9.76 -5.06 11.74
N HIS A 77 -8.54 -4.66 12.13
CA HIS A 77 -8.02 -4.84 13.48
C HIS A 77 -7.16 -3.64 13.88
N LEU A 78 -7.21 -3.31 15.17
CA LEU A 78 -6.38 -2.27 15.78
C LEU A 78 -5.85 -2.78 17.12
N ASN A 79 -4.54 -2.80 17.28
CA ASN A 79 -3.88 -3.15 18.52
C ASN A 79 -2.94 -2.02 18.95
N ASN A 80 -3.38 -1.26 19.96
CA ASN A 80 -2.59 -0.18 20.56
C ASN A 80 -1.69 -0.76 21.66
N GLY A 81 -0.38 -0.81 21.39
CA GLY A 81 0.63 -1.19 22.37
C GLY A 81 1.04 -0.01 23.26
N LYS A 82 2.27 -0.06 23.81
CA LYS A 82 2.80 1.01 24.67
C LYS A 82 3.39 2.20 23.90
N LEU A 83 4.03 1.93 22.76
CA LEU A 83 4.70 2.94 21.93
C LEU A 83 4.18 2.94 20.49
N LEU A 84 3.85 1.75 19.99
CA LEU A 84 3.41 1.53 18.62
C LEU A 84 1.99 0.97 18.60
N SER A 85 1.30 1.20 17.51
CA SER A 85 0.02 0.57 17.18
C SER A 85 0.17 -0.26 15.92
N SER A 86 -0.33 -1.50 15.95
CA SER A 86 -0.54 -2.31 14.75
C SER A 86 -1.96 -2.06 14.25
N VAL A 87 -2.06 -1.64 12.99
CA VAL A 87 -3.33 -1.38 12.29
C VAL A 87 -3.42 -2.35 11.12
N ARG A 88 -4.34 -3.31 11.19
CA ARG A 88 -4.64 -4.17 10.04
C ARG A 88 -5.79 -3.57 9.25
N VAL A 89 -5.58 -3.50 7.94
CA VAL A 89 -6.53 -2.96 6.99
C VAL A 89 -6.80 -3.98 5.89
N ASP A 90 -8.02 -3.92 5.36
CA ASP A 90 -8.44 -4.66 4.17
C ASP A 90 -8.53 -3.69 2.98
N ILE A 91 -7.85 -4.04 1.90
CA ILE A 91 -7.91 -3.37 0.61
C ILE A 91 -8.49 -4.39 -0.38
N GLU A 92 -9.80 -4.34 -0.60
CA GLU A 92 -10.51 -5.18 -1.58
C GLU A 92 -10.25 -6.70 -1.45
N GLY A 93 -10.24 -7.21 -0.22
CA GLY A 93 -9.99 -8.61 0.13
C GLY A 93 -8.53 -8.91 0.46
N PHE A 94 -7.65 -7.91 0.38
CA PHE A 94 -6.22 -8.07 0.70
C PHE A 94 -5.86 -7.38 2.02
N GLY A 95 -5.43 -8.20 2.99
CA GLY A 95 -5.02 -7.72 4.30
C GLY A 95 -3.59 -7.17 4.32
N LEU A 96 -3.41 -5.92 4.74
CA LEU A 96 -2.12 -5.32 5.05
C LEU A 96 -2.08 -4.86 6.52
N GLU A 97 -0.89 -4.79 7.09
CA GLU A 97 -0.60 -4.27 8.42
C GLU A 97 0.29 -3.03 8.31
N SER A 98 -0.12 -1.96 8.98
CA SER A 98 0.69 -0.78 9.21
C SER A 98 1.14 -0.73 10.67
N ILE A 99 2.38 -0.34 10.90
CA ILE A 99 2.91 -0.04 12.24
C ILE A 99 3.13 1.47 12.33
N ILE A 100 2.40 2.13 13.23
CA ILE A 100 2.49 3.58 13.48
C ILE A 100 2.73 3.86 14.95
N MET A 101 3.08 5.10 15.30
CA MET A 101 3.16 5.53 16.70
C MET A 101 1.76 5.47 17.36
N LEU A 102 1.74 5.10 18.64
CA LEU A 102 0.51 5.08 19.45
C LEU A 102 -0.18 6.44 19.47
N ASP A 103 0.60 7.51 19.63
CA ASP A 103 0.06 8.87 19.70
C ASP A 103 -0.75 9.23 18.44
N SER A 104 -0.30 8.76 17.27
CA SER A 104 -0.92 9.00 15.97
C SER A 104 -2.23 8.22 15.86
N SER A 105 -2.24 6.94 16.26
CA SER A 105 -3.46 6.12 16.35
C SER A 105 -4.54 6.79 17.22
N LEU A 106 -4.14 7.26 18.41
CA LEU A 106 -5.03 7.92 19.37
C LEU A 106 -5.53 9.28 18.87
N LYS A 107 -4.64 10.15 18.36
CA LYS A 107 -4.99 11.47 17.79
C LYS A 107 -5.97 11.35 16.62
N MET A 108 -5.79 10.34 15.77
CA MET A 108 -6.69 10.08 14.64
C MET A 108 -8.02 9.44 15.06
N GLY A 109 -8.10 8.90 16.29
CA GLY A 109 -9.26 8.14 16.77
C GLY A 109 -9.57 6.97 15.84
N LEU A 110 -8.55 6.17 15.50
CA LEU A 110 -8.74 4.98 14.65
C LEU A 110 -9.62 3.95 15.36
N ARG A 111 -10.51 3.31 14.61
CA ARG A 111 -11.42 2.27 15.10
C ARG A 111 -11.64 1.23 14.00
N VAL A 112 -11.92 0.00 14.42
CA VAL A 112 -12.40 -1.05 13.51
C VAL A 112 -13.74 -0.61 12.92
N SER A 113 -13.93 -0.88 11.63
CA SER A 113 -15.12 -0.51 10.86
C SER A 113 -15.65 -1.70 10.08
#